data_AF-A0A926NUA9-F1
#
_entry.id   AF-A0A926NUA9-F1
#
_cell.length_a   1.000
_cell.length_b   1.000
_cell.length_c   1.000
_cell.angle_alpha   90.00
_cell.angle_beta   90.00
_cell.angle_gamma   90.00
#
_symmetry.space_group_name_H-M   'P 1'
#
loop_
_entity.id
_entity.type
_entity.pdbx_description
1 polymer ?
#
loop_
_entity_poly.entity_id
_entity_poly.type
_entity_poly.pdbx_seq_one_letter_code
_entity_poly.pdbx_strand_id
1 'polypeptide(L)' 'MSSRIRAVYILKTIESSHPTYFKNSKTSIFDCVEISEEEPVVITVIDEKMPFDIKWMIVTLTIV' A
#
# COMPACT_ATOMS: atom_id res chain seq x y z
N MET A 1 -18.52 -6.00 1.30
CA MET A 1 -17.07 -6.17 1.08
C MET A 1 -16.39 -5.51 2.27
N SER A 2 -15.51 -6.20 3.01
CA SER A 2 -14.88 -5.59 4.20
C SER A 2 -13.90 -4.48 3.83
N SER A 3 -13.72 -3.50 4.71
CA SER A 3 -12.78 -2.38 4.51
C SER A 3 -11.35 -2.88 4.26
N ARG A 4 -10.97 -4.01 4.87
CA ARG A 4 -9.69 -4.69 4.64
C ARG A 4 -9.56 -5.26 3.22
N ILE A 5 -10.60 -5.89 2.67
CA ILE A 5 -10.57 -6.38 1.28
C ILE A 5 -10.38 -5.20 0.31
N ARG A 6 -11.02 -4.06 0.59
CA ARG A 6 -10.87 -2.84 -0.21
C ARG A 6 -9.44 -2.27 -0.14
N ALA A 7 -8.84 -2.23 1.04
CA ALA A 7 -7.44 -1.83 1.23
C ALA A 7 -6.48 -2.69 0.40
N VAL A 8 -6.62 -4.02 0.50
CA VAL A 8 -5.80 -4.97 -0.25
C VAL A 8 -5.94 -4.78 -1.76
N TYR A 9 -7.17 -4.54 -2.24
CA TYR A 9 -7.41 -4.28 -3.66
C TYR A 9 -6.69 -3.02 -4.14
N ILE A 10 -6.81 -1.91 -3.40
CA ILE A 10 -6.16 -0.64 -3.76
C ILE A 10 -4.64 -0.78 -3.75
N LEU A 11 -4.06 -1.44 -2.75
CA LEU A 11 -2.62 -1.69 -2.68
C LEU A 11 -2.12 -2.49 -3.88
N LYS A 12 -2.84 -3.55 -4.29
CA LYS A 12 -2.50 -4.30 -5.51
C LYS A 12 -2.61 -3.45 -6.77
N THR A 13 -3.55 -2.51 -6.84
CA THR A 13 -3.65 -1.57 -7.95
C THR A 13 -2.42 -0.66 -8.00
N ILE A 14 -2.00 -0.10 -6.86
CA ILE A 14 -0.78 0.73 -6.77
C ILE A 14 0.43 -0.10 -7.19
N GLU A 15 0.59 -1.32 -6.68
CA GLU A 15 1.68 -2.23 -7.06
C GLU A 15 1.72 -2.46 -8.58
N SER A 16 0.56 -2.68 -9.19
CA SER A 16 0.41 -2.89 -10.63
C SER A 16 0.68 -1.63 -11.46
N SER A 17 0.49 -0.44 -10.90
CA SER A 17 0.81 0.84 -11.55
C SER A 17 2.31 1.16 -11.54
N HIS A 18 3.10 0.54 -10.67
CA HIS A 18 4.55 0.78 -10.54
C HIS A 18 5.40 -0.50 -10.70
N PRO A 19 5.21 -1.30 -11.76
CA PRO A 19 5.82 -2.63 -11.89
C PRO A 19 7.35 -2.58 -11.96
N THR A 20 7.92 -1.52 -12.54
CA THR A 20 9.38 -1.33 -12.64
C THR A 20 10.03 -1.23 -11.26
N TYR A 21 9.43 -0.49 -10.33
CA TYR A 21 9.97 -0.34 -8.98
C TYR A 21 9.93 -1.67 -8.23
N PHE A 22 8.76 -2.29 -8.11
CA PHE A 22 8.58 -3.53 -7.35
C PHE A 22 9.40 -4.70 -7.93
N LYS A 23 9.54 -4.77 -9.27
CA LYS A 23 10.38 -5.77 -9.93
C LYS A 23 11.88 -5.54 -9.68
N ASN A 24 12.37 -4.30 -9.81
CA ASN A 24 13.80 -4.00 -9.64
C ASN A 24 14.23 -4.13 -8.18
N SER A 25 13.38 -3.67 -7.25
CA SER A 25 13.62 -3.72 -5.81
C SER A 25 13.38 -5.12 -5.22
N LYS A 26 12.81 -6.07 -5.99
CA LYS A 26 12.44 -7.43 -5.56
C LYS A 26 11.60 -7.41 -4.27
N THR A 27 10.64 -6.50 -4.21
CA THR A 27 9.75 -6.29 -3.06
C THR A 27 8.30 -6.22 -3.52
N SER A 28 7.36 -6.51 -2.64
CA SER A 28 5.93 -6.28 -2.85
C SER A 28 5.46 -5.06 -2.06
N ILE A 29 4.35 -4.45 -2.49
CA ILE A 29 3.74 -3.37 -1.71
C ILE A 29 3.39 -3.81 -0.28
N PHE A 30 3.08 -5.10 -0.08
CA PHE A 30 2.78 -5.66 1.24
C PHE A 30 4.01 -5.80 2.15
N ASP A 31 5.22 -5.74 1.59
CA ASP A 31 6.47 -5.69 2.38
C ASP A 31 6.81 -4.27 2.82
N CYS A 32 6.17 -3.26 2.20
CA CYS A 32 6.46 -1.84 2.42
C CYS A 32 5.41 -1.12 3.26
N VAL A 33 4.31 -1.79 3.62
CA VAL A 33 3.20 -1.20 4.37
C VAL A 33 2.72 -2.11 5.49
N GLU A 34 2.18 -1.50 6.54
CA GLU A 34 1.39 -2.17 7.58
C GLU A 34 -0.08 -1.78 7.44
N ILE A 35 -0.98 -2.74 7.66
CA ILE A 35 -2.44 -2.54 7.62
C ILE A 35 -2.98 -2.82 9.02
N SER A 36 -3.72 -1.87 9.61
CA SER A 36 -4.35 -2.07 10.92
C SER A 36 -5.31 -3.26 10.92
N GLU A 37 -5.38 -3.95 12.06
CA GLU A 37 -6.33 -5.06 12.25
C GLU A 37 -7.73 -4.58 12.67
N GLU A 38 -7.82 -3.36 13.19
CA GLU A 38 -9.04 -2.72 13.66
C GLU A 38 -9.63 -1.74 12.62
N GLU A 39 -10.93 -1.46 12.74
CA GLU A 39 -11.60 -0.41 11.97
C GLU A 39 -11.54 0.93 12.71
N PRO A 40 -11.23 2.06 12.02
CA PRO A 40 -11.00 2.18 10.57
C PRO A 40 -9.68 1.57 10.11
N VAL A 41 -9.65 1.10 8.85
CA VAL A 41 -8.42 0.52 8.28
C VAL A 41 -7.44 1.65 7.96
N VAL A 42 -6.31 1.65 8.66
CA VAL A 42 -5.19 2.56 8.48
C VAL A 42 -4.06 1.81 7.78
N ILE A 43 -3.47 2.44 6.77
CA ILE A 43 -2.31 1.90 6.05
C ILE A 43 -1.11 2.81 6.34
N THR A 44 -0.06 2.23 6.91
CA THR A 44 1.16 2.95 7.26
C THR A 44 2.28 2.49 6.33
N VAL A 45 3.00 3.42 5.71
CA VAL A 45 4.22 3.07 4.95
C VAL A 45 5.38 2.87 5.92
N ILE A 46 6.02 1.71 5.86
CA ILE A 46 7.18 1.34 6.70
C ILE A 46 8.52 1.33 5.94
N ASP A 47 8.50 1.32 4.60
CA ASP A 47 9.72 1.40 3.79
C ASP A 47 10.07 2.84 3.39
N GLU A 48 11.14 3.38 3.98
CA GLU A 48 11.65 4.72 3.65
C GLU A 48 12.25 4.83 2.25
N LYS A 49 12.67 3.72 1.63
CA LYS A 49 13.23 3.71 0.28
C LYS A 49 12.15 3.77 -0.80
N MET A 50 10.88 3.65 -0.43
CA MET A 50 9.79 3.76 -1.37
C MET A 50 9.73 5.16 -2.01
N PRO A 51 9.60 5.25 -3.35
CA PRO A 51 9.44 6.49 -4.06
C PRO A 51 8.30 7.35 -3.49
N PHE A 52 8.51 8.67 -3.41
CA PHE A 52 7.56 9.60 -2.80
C PHE A 52 6.18 9.58 -3.47
N ASP A 53 6.13 9.44 -4.79
CA ASP A 53 4.90 9.31 -5.57
C ASP A 53 4.07 8.10 -5.11
N ILE A 54 4.70 6.94 -4.92
CA ILE A 54 4.03 5.72 -4.43
C ILE A 54 3.57 5.91 -2.99
N LYS A 55 4.42 6.49 -2.12
CA LYS A 55 4.06 6.79 -0.73
C LYS A 55 2.83 7.69 -0.64
N TRP A 56 2.77 8.72 -1.47
CA TRP A 56 1.66 9.66 -1.49
C TRP A 56 0.33 9.00 -1.85
N MET A 57 0.33 8.08 -2.82
CA MET A 57 -0.86 7.30 -3.17
C MET A 57 -1.38 6.45 -1.99
N ILE A 58 -0.48 5.95 -1.15
CA ILE A 58 -0.84 5.12 0.02
C ILE A 58 -1.36 5.99 1.18
N VAL A 59 -0.68 7.10 1.51
CA VAL A 59 -1.03 7.97 2.65
C VAL A 59 -2.44 8.58 2.52
N THR A 60 -2.93 8.75 1.29
CA THR A 60 -4.31 9.23 1.06
C THR A 60 -5.41 8.21 1.37
N LEU A 61 -5.07 6.98 1.77
CA LEU A 61 -6.03 5.91 2.01
C LEU A 61 -6.47 5.88 3.48
N THR A 62 -7.68 6.36 3.75
CA THR A 62 -8.44 6.04 4.98
C THR A 62 -9.71 5.32 4.57
N ILE A 63 -9.93 4.09 5.04
CA ILE A 63 -11.09 3.29 4.68
C ILE A 63 -11.95 3.06 5.92
N VAL A 64 -13.10 3.74 5.93
CA VAL A 64 -14.24 3.56 6.86
C VAL A 64 -15.30 2.67 6.24
#